data_AF-B7VPA7-F1
#
_entry.id   AF-B7VPA7-F1
#
_cell.length_a   1.000
_cell.length_b   1.000
_cell.length_c   1.000
_cell.angle_alpha   90.00
_cell.angle_beta   90.00
_cell.angle_gamma   90.00
#
_symmetry.space_group_name_H-M   'P 1'
#
loop_
_entity.id
_entity.type
_entity.pdbx_description
1 polymer ?
#
loop_
_entity_poly.entity_id
_entity_poly.type
_entity_poly.pdbx_seq_one_letter_code
_entity_poly.pdbx_strand_id
1 'polypeptide(L)' 'MELKQDPRCYTDVCVDGKWFHYDHCGTQAYMLKGGASAVIELAREPATESELVEMLESIAK' A
#
# COMPACT_ATOMS: atom_id res chain seq x y z
N MET A 1 -7.04 3.85 11.04
CA MET A 1 -8.10 4.52 10.26
C MET A 1 -8.65 3.53 9.24
N GLU A 2 -9.95 3.50 9.00
CA GLU A 2 -10.53 2.66 7.92
C GLU A 2 -10.19 3.25 6.55
N LEU A 3 -9.85 2.39 5.59
CA LEU A 3 -9.63 2.80 4.22
C LEU A 3 -10.96 2.93 3.51
N LYS A 4 -11.13 4.05 2.81
CA LYS A 4 -12.36 4.31 2.06
C LYS A 4 -12.48 3.31 0.90
N GLN A 5 -13.56 2.55 0.86
CA GLN A 5 -13.81 1.58 -0.20
C GLN A 5 -14.32 2.28 -1.48
N ASP A 6 -13.45 3.03 -2.16
CA ASP A 6 -13.73 3.76 -3.39
C ASP A 6 -12.52 3.64 -4.35
N PRO A 7 -12.69 3.07 -5.56
CA PRO A 7 -11.57 2.80 -6.49
C PRO A 7 -10.92 4.07 -7.07
N ARG A 8 -11.43 5.25 -6.72
CA ARG A 8 -10.82 6.55 -7.07
C ARG A 8 -9.94 7.10 -5.95
N CYS A 9 -9.87 6.39 -4.82
CA CYS A 9 -9.07 6.76 -3.66
C CYS A 9 -7.82 5.90 -3.60
N TYR A 10 -6.81 6.48 -2.96
CA TYR A 10 -5.55 5.81 -2.68
C TYR A 10 -5.08 6.20 -1.28
N THR A 11 -4.12 5.43 -0.75
CA THR A 11 -3.40 5.79 0.47
C THR A 11 -1.92 5.65 0.25
N ASP A 12 -1.19 6.74 0.53
CA ASP A 12 0.26 6.72 0.61
C ASP A 12 0.70 6.47 2.05
N VAL A 13 1.58 5.49 2.25
CA VAL A 13 2.19 5.20 3.55
C VAL A 13 3.70 5.15 3.44
N CYS A 14 4.38 5.58 4.50
CA CYS A 14 5.81 5.43 4.65
C CYS A 14 6.09 4.28 5.62
N VAL A 15 6.78 3.24 5.14
CA VAL A 15 7.14 2.05 5.92
C VAL A 15 8.64 1.84 5.78
N ASP A 16 9.37 1.80 6.90
CA ASP A 16 10.83 1.68 6.95
C ASP A 16 11.59 2.65 6.02
N GLY A 17 11.11 3.90 5.92
CA GLY A 17 11.71 4.93 5.07
C GLY A 17 11.46 4.75 3.57
N LYS A 18 10.63 3.78 3.18
CA LYS A 18 10.18 3.56 1.80
C LYS A 18 8.73 4.05 1.68
N TRP A 19 8.44 4.76 0.60
CA TRP A 19 7.09 5.23 0.30
C TRP A 19 6.34 4.22 -0.56
N PHE A 20 5.09 3.96 -0.21
CA PHE A 20 4.20 3.06 -0.92
C PHE A 20 2.91 3.77 -1.25
N HIS A 21 2.43 3.55 -2.46
CA HIS A 21 1.15 3.99 -2.97
C HIS A 21 0.21 2.79 -3.08
N TYR A 22 -0.95 2.82 -2.44
CA TYR A 22 -1.96 1.77 -2.55
C TYR A 22 -3.24 2.33 -3.14
N ASP A 23 -3.62 1.85 -4.32
CA ASP A 23 -4.93 2.12 -4.92
C ASP A 23 -6.00 1.27 -4.23
N HIS A 24 -7.07 1.92 -3.74
CA HIS A 24 -8.13 1.22 -3.01
C HIS A 24 -8.93 0.28 -3.90
N CYS A 25 -9.65 -0.66 -3.30
CA CYS A 25 -10.43 -1.68 -4.01
C CYS A 25 -9.54 -2.61 -4.86
N GLY A 26 -8.39 -2.99 -4.31
CA GLY A 26 -7.43 -3.87 -4.97
C GLY A 26 -6.47 -4.54 -4.01
N THR A 27 -5.50 -5.23 -4.59
CA THR A 27 -4.43 -5.93 -3.88
C THR A 27 -3.06 -5.42 -4.32
N GLN A 28 -2.99 -4.36 -5.11
CA GLN A 28 -1.74 -3.86 -5.65
C GLN A 28 -1.31 -2.58 -4.94
N ALA A 29 -0.07 -2.59 -4.46
CA ALA A 29 0.63 -1.41 -3.98
C ALA A 29 1.90 -1.18 -4.82
N TYR A 30 2.40 0.04 -4.80
CA TYR A 30 3.53 0.47 -5.61
C TYR A 30 4.57 1.13 -4.72
N MET A 31 5.78 0.57 -4.67
CA MET A 31 6.89 1.21 -3.95
C MET A 31 7.48 2.31 -4.83
N LEU A 32 7.44 3.55 -4.35
CA LEU A 32 7.92 4.73 -5.08
C LEU A 32 9.45 4.86 -4.92
N LYS A 33 10.20 4.68 -6.02
CA LYS A 33 11.67 4.81 -6.06
C LYS A 33 12.11 5.80 -7.14
N GLY A 34 11.87 7.10 -6.92
CA GLY A 34 12.55 8.19 -7.63
C GLY A 34 12.62 8.05 -9.17
N GLY A 35 11.51 7.67 -9.81
CA GLY A 35 11.42 7.49 -11.27
C GLY A 35 11.00 6.09 -11.72
N ALA A 36 11.05 5.10 -10.84
CA ALA A 36 10.48 3.77 -11.06
C ALA A 36 9.55 3.37 -9.90
N SER A 37 8.48 2.64 -10.22
CA SER A 37 7.58 2.06 -9.24
C SER A 37 7.62 0.54 -9.34
N ALA A 38 7.94 -0.14 -8.24
CA ALA A 38 7.86 -1.60 -8.18
C ALA A 38 6.47 -2.01 -7.69
N VAL A 39 5.77 -2.86 -8.46
CA VAL A 39 4.46 -3.40 -8.08
C VAL A 39 4.65 -4.46 -7.01
N ILE A 40 3.80 -4.41 -5.99
CA ILE A 40 3.74 -5.33 -4.87
C ILE A 40 2.31 -5.85 -4.77
N GLU A 41 2.18 -7.17 -4.70
CA GLU A 41 0.90 -7.83 -4.49
C GLU A 41 0.69 -8.09 -3.00
N LEU A 42 -0.34 -7.49 -2.42
CA LEU A 42 -0.82 -7.70 -1.07
C LEU A 42 -1.57 -9.05 -1.01
N ALA A 43 -1.52 -9.70 0.15
CA ALA A 43 -2.20 -11.00 0.32
C ALA A 43 -3.73 -10.90 0.20
N ARG A 44 -4.30 -9.72 0.50
CA ARG A 44 -5.71 -9.38 0.38
C ARG A 44 -5.88 -7.85 0.36
N GLU A 45 -7.09 -7.40 0.05
CA GLU A 45 -7.44 -5.99 0.23
C GLU A 45 -7.39 -5.62 1.74
N PRO A 46 -6.61 -4.59 2.12
CA PRO A 46 -6.61 -4.06 3.49
C PRO A 46 -7.87 -3.24 3.75
N ALA A 47 -8.49 -3.46 4.90
CA ALA A 47 -9.65 -2.69 5.35
C ALA A 47 -9.24 -1.42 6.13
N THR A 48 -8.03 -1.41 6.69
CA THR A 48 -7.51 -0.29 7.48
C THR A 48 -6.08 0.05 7.07
N GLU A 49 -5.68 1.30 7.36
CA GLU A 49 -4.31 1.75 7.14
C GLU A 49 -3.28 0.90 7.93
N SER A 50 -3.64 0.44 9.13
CA SER A 50 -2.78 -0.42 9.94
C SER A 50 -2.56 -1.78 9.29
N GLU A 51 -3.62 -2.40 8.74
CA GLU A 51 -3.49 -3.64 7.98
C GLU A 51 -2.60 -3.45 6.74
N LEU A 52 -2.74 -2.33 6.03
CA LEU A 52 -1.90 -2.00 4.87
C LEU A 52 -0.42 -1.91 5.29
N VAL A 53 -0.12 -1.20 6.38
CA VAL A 53 1.25 -1.06 6.89
C VAL A 53 1.83 -2.43 7.30
N GLU A 54 1.09 -3.23 8.05
CA GLU A 54 1.54 -4.57 8.48
C GLU A 54 1.87 -5.48 7.28
N MET A 55 1.03 -5.46 6.23
CA MET A 55 1.30 -6.22 5.01
C MET A 55 2.55 -5.73 4.29
N LEU A 56 2.75 -4.41 4.20
CA LEU A 56 3.91 -3.82 3.54
C LEU A 56 5.21 -4.03 4.32
N GLU A 57 5.18 -3.98 5.66
CA GLU A 57 6.33 -4.31 6.52
C GLU A 57 6.81 -5.75 6.28
N SER A 58 5.89 -6.70 6.10
CA SER A 58 6.26 -8.09 5.81
C SER A 58 6.94 -8.26 4.45
N ILE A 59 6.72 -7.33 3.52
CA ILE A 59 7.26 -7.38 2.16
C ILE A 59 8.54 -6.53 2.03
N ALA A 60 8.67 -5.47 2.84
CA ALA A 60 9.76 -4.51 2.78
C ALA A 60 11.07 -4.99 3.43
N LYS A 61 11.06 -6.12 4.15
CA LYS A 61 12.24 -6.75 4.77
C LYS A 61 13.26 -7.27 3.77
#